data_AF-A0A1D9HAI2-F1
#
_entry.id   AF-A0A1D9HAI2-F1
#
_cell.length_a   1.000
_cell.length_b   1.000
_cell.length_c   1.000
_cell.angle_alpha   90.00
_cell.angle_beta   90.00
_cell.angle_gamma   90.00
#
_symmetry.space_group_name_H-M   'P 1'
#
loop_
_entity.id
_entity.type
_entity.pdbx_description
1 polymer ?
#
loop_
_entity_poly.entity_id
_entity_poly.type
_entity_poly.pdbx_seq_one_letter_code
_entity_poly.pdbx_strand_id
1 'polypeptide(L)'
;MFKTTGQALHASYLILSEPAIEKSAFRAALIRAMEATPKLTARQGEWLDQLRGTPSGRVNFEGLTMLEIRGQCCLVTSAVDSRLPTAERGVILARFAYGEQKGEGIQALVRFCRRSCGISAFAPVYLLIARHYAPKVRKEGLSLRDIAEKHGLSKRAVDTAARWMASHFAALELLAMQRLQAVFLADGLVEMAEDLGTLPAAPAPRSPSRRAVSRNARLDAAEEAISA
;
A
#
# COMPACT_ATOMS: atom_id res chain seq x y z
N MET A 1 10.41 8.87 -19.48
CA MET A 1 10.95 9.13 -18.13
C MET A 1 9.84 9.67 -17.23
N PHE A 2 9.82 9.27 -15.96
CA PHE A 2 8.81 9.70 -14.99
C PHE A 2 9.30 10.96 -14.27
N LYS A 3 8.40 11.87 -13.85
CA LYS A 3 8.82 13.04 -13.07
C LYS A 3 9.09 12.76 -11.60
N THR A 4 8.31 11.85 -11.00
CA THR A 4 8.34 11.56 -9.56
C THR A 4 8.17 10.07 -9.28
N THR A 5 8.66 9.62 -8.14
CA THR A 5 8.55 8.22 -7.67
C THR A 5 7.10 7.76 -7.56
N GLY A 6 6.22 8.58 -6.99
CA GLY A 6 4.81 8.20 -6.82
C GLY A 6 4.09 8.00 -8.15
N GLN A 7 4.45 8.80 -9.15
CA GLN A 7 3.92 8.68 -10.50
C GLN A 7 4.46 7.45 -11.22
N ALA A 8 5.75 7.15 -11.07
CA ALA A 8 6.36 5.95 -11.61
C ALA A 8 5.65 4.69 -11.11
N LEU A 9 5.40 4.59 -9.80
CA LEU A 9 4.68 3.46 -9.20
C LEU A 9 3.25 3.36 -9.72
N HIS A 10 2.50 4.46 -9.71
CA HIS A 10 1.10 4.44 -10.14
C HIS A 10 0.95 4.03 -11.60
N ALA A 11 1.74 4.64 -12.48
CA ALA A 11 1.74 4.31 -13.90
C ALA A 11 2.18 2.86 -14.12
N SER A 12 3.26 2.41 -13.47
CA SER A 12 3.79 1.06 -13.70
C SER A 12 2.79 -0.03 -13.34
N TYR A 13 2.16 0.05 -12.16
CA TYR A 13 1.17 -0.95 -11.75
C TYR A 13 -0.11 -0.93 -12.61
N LEU A 14 -0.53 0.25 -13.09
CA LEU A 14 -1.68 0.34 -13.99
C LEU A 14 -1.37 -0.20 -15.39
N ILE A 15 -0.21 0.14 -15.94
CA ILE A 15 0.23 -0.29 -17.28
C ILE A 15 0.45 -1.80 -17.34
N LEU A 16 0.98 -2.38 -16.26
CA LEU A 16 1.22 -3.81 -16.17
C LEU A 16 -0.04 -4.61 -15.82
N SER A 17 -1.09 -3.97 -15.27
CA SER A 17 -2.38 -4.64 -15.06
C SER A 17 -3.22 -4.76 -16.33
N GLU A 18 -2.97 -3.93 -17.34
CA GLU A 18 -3.67 -3.99 -18.63
C GLU A 18 -2.98 -4.95 -19.61
N PRO A 19 -3.75 -5.65 -20.47
CA PRO A 19 -3.17 -6.45 -21.55
C PRO A 19 -2.38 -5.54 -22.50
N ALA A 20 -1.35 -6.08 -23.14
CA ALA A 20 -0.56 -5.32 -24.11
C ALA A 20 -1.40 -5.04 -25.37
N ILE A 21 -1.84 -3.80 -25.57
CA ILE A 21 -2.56 -3.37 -26.78
C ILE A 21 -1.77 -2.26 -27.50
N GLU A 22 -1.98 -2.11 -28.80
CA GLU A 22 -1.39 -1.07 -29.65
C GLU A 22 -1.60 0.36 -29.11
N LYS A 23 -0.74 1.31 -29.52
CA LYS A 23 -0.60 2.67 -28.96
C LYS A 23 -1.93 3.42 -28.76
N SER A 24 -2.88 3.34 -29.70
CA SER A 24 -4.17 4.03 -29.60
C SER A 24 -5.11 3.39 -28.56
N ALA A 25 -5.11 2.07 -28.50
CA ALA A 25 -5.93 1.30 -27.57
C ALA A 25 -5.38 1.37 -26.13
N PHE A 26 -4.07 1.49 -25.96
CA PHE A 26 -3.44 1.67 -24.65
C PHE A 26 -3.82 2.99 -23.99
N ARG A 27 -3.75 4.11 -24.73
CA ARG A 27 -4.23 5.41 -24.25
C ARG A 27 -5.72 5.35 -23.87
N ALA A 28 -6.53 4.69 -24.71
CA ALA A 28 -7.95 4.50 -24.44
C ALA A 28 -8.23 3.54 -23.26
N ALA A 29 -7.37 2.57 -22.99
CA ALA A 29 -7.46 1.66 -21.85
C ALA A 29 -7.10 2.38 -20.55
N LEU A 30 -6.02 3.15 -20.54
CA LEU A 30 -5.61 4.02 -19.43
C LEU A 30 -6.69 5.04 -19.07
N ILE A 31 -7.26 5.73 -20.05
CA ILE A 31 -8.38 6.65 -19.85
C ILE A 31 -9.57 5.89 -19.23
N ARG A 32 -9.96 4.74 -19.80
CA ARG A 32 -11.10 3.95 -19.30
C ARG A 32 -10.90 3.41 -17.89
N ALA A 33 -9.71 2.92 -17.54
CA ALA A 33 -9.40 2.40 -16.21
C ALA A 33 -9.39 3.50 -15.14
N MET A 34 -8.92 4.69 -15.51
CA MET A 34 -8.96 5.86 -14.64
C MET A 34 -10.37 6.46 -14.50
N GLU A 35 -11.16 6.48 -15.57
CA GLU A 35 -12.58 6.87 -15.53
C GLU A 35 -13.44 5.88 -14.73
N ALA A 36 -13.10 4.58 -14.77
CA ALA A 36 -13.72 3.56 -13.94
C ALA A 36 -13.38 3.70 -12.44
N THR A 37 -12.45 4.60 -12.08
CA THR A 37 -12.13 4.91 -10.69
C THR A 37 -13.07 6.02 -10.17
N PRO A 38 -14.04 5.71 -9.28
CA PRO A 38 -15.19 6.59 -8.99
C PRO A 38 -14.85 7.93 -8.33
N LYS A 39 -13.65 8.10 -7.76
CA LYS A 39 -13.08 9.39 -7.34
C LYS A 39 -11.57 9.36 -7.45
N LEU A 40 -11.05 10.06 -8.45
CA LEU A 40 -9.63 10.34 -8.59
C LEU A 40 -9.22 11.37 -7.52
N THR A 41 -8.08 11.17 -6.87
CA THR A 41 -7.42 12.24 -6.08
C THR A 41 -7.09 13.42 -6.99
N ALA A 42 -6.91 14.63 -6.45
CA ALA A 42 -6.58 15.82 -7.27
C ALA A 42 -5.40 15.56 -8.23
N ARG A 43 -4.37 14.87 -7.73
CA ARG A 43 -3.19 14.44 -8.52
C ARG A 43 -3.53 13.43 -9.62
N GLN A 44 -4.51 12.56 -9.41
CA GLN A 44 -4.98 11.57 -10.39
C GLN A 44 -5.94 12.18 -11.41
N GLY A 45 -6.75 13.18 -11.02
CA GLY A 45 -7.58 13.95 -11.96
C GLY A 45 -6.72 14.70 -12.96
N GLU A 46 -5.70 15.41 -12.47
CA GLU A 46 -4.72 16.10 -13.32
C GLU A 46 -3.99 15.14 -14.27
N TRP A 47 -3.77 13.89 -13.88
CA TRP A 47 -3.16 12.88 -14.76
C TRP A 47 -4.15 12.30 -15.78
N LEU A 48 -5.43 12.18 -15.44
CA LEU A 48 -6.46 11.80 -16.40
C LEU A 48 -6.62 12.87 -17.49
N ASP A 49 -6.61 14.14 -17.11
CA ASP A 49 -6.69 15.26 -18.04
C ASP A 49 -5.47 15.29 -18.99
N GLN A 50 -4.29 14.90 -18.51
CA GLN A 50 -3.10 14.68 -19.36
C GLN A 50 -3.32 13.60 -20.41
N LEU A 51 -3.85 12.45 -20.01
CA LEU A 51 -4.13 11.34 -20.93
C LEU A 51 -5.22 11.71 -21.94
N ARG A 52 -6.16 12.60 -21.60
CA ARG A 52 -7.15 13.17 -22.51
C ARG A 52 -6.59 14.20 -23.49
N GLY A 53 -5.33 14.59 -23.35
CA GLY A 53 -4.62 15.45 -24.29
C GLY A 53 -4.41 16.88 -23.83
N THR A 54 -4.67 17.20 -22.56
CA THR A 54 -4.24 18.47 -21.99
C THR A 54 -2.73 18.42 -21.78
N PRO A 55 -1.92 19.28 -22.45
CA PRO A 55 -0.48 19.24 -22.32
C PRO A 55 -0.09 19.60 -20.89
N SER A 56 0.45 18.62 -20.17
CA SER A 56 1.18 18.86 -18.94
C SER A 56 2.45 18.02 -19.04
N GLY A 57 3.61 18.66 -18.92
CA GLY A 57 4.90 18.04 -19.17
C GLY A 57 5.34 17.02 -18.12
N ARG A 58 4.43 16.29 -17.43
CA ARG A 58 4.75 15.47 -16.25
C ARG A 58 5.18 14.02 -16.52
N VAL A 59 4.99 13.47 -17.71
CA VAL A 59 5.64 12.21 -18.14
C VAL A 59 6.02 12.39 -19.59
N ASN A 60 7.32 12.24 -19.90
CA ASN A 60 7.78 12.26 -21.27
C ASN A 60 8.04 10.82 -21.75
N PHE A 61 7.10 10.27 -22.50
CA PHE A 61 7.28 9.00 -23.24
C PHE A 61 7.45 9.22 -24.74
N GLU A 62 7.71 10.46 -25.16
CA GLU A 62 7.93 10.78 -26.56
C GLU A 62 9.13 10.00 -27.10
N GLY A 63 8.98 9.42 -28.29
CA GLY A 63 10.01 8.58 -28.92
C GLY A 63 10.09 7.13 -28.43
N LEU A 64 9.40 6.74 -27.35
CA LEU A 64 9.44 5.36 -26.85
C LEU A 64 8.39 4.45 -27.51
N THR A 65 8.77 3.19 -27.70
CA THR A 65 7.89 2.08 -28.08
C THR A 65 7.13 1.56 -26.85
N MET A 66 6.00 0.89 -27.08
CA MET A 66 5.22 0.26 -26.01
C MET A 66 6.02 -0.78 -25.22
N LEU A 67 6.93 -1.48 -25.90
CA LEU A 67 7.80 -2.47 -25.26
C LEU A 67 8.80 -1.80 -24.31
N GLU A 68 9.38 -0.67 -24.70
CA GLU A 68 10.29 0.10 -23.86
C GLU A 68 9.57 0.72 -22.65
N ILE A 69 8.36 1.24 -22.84
CA ILE A 69 7.53 1.76 -21.74
C ILE A 69 7.23 0.66 -20.73
N ARG A 70 6.79 -0.52 -21.21
CA ARG A 70 6.54 -1.67 -20.32
C ARG A 70 7.82 -2.18 -19.67
N GLY A 71 8.95 -2.16 -20.38
CA GLY A 71 10.28 -2.46 -19.83
C GLY A 71 10.63 -1.55 -18.65
N GLN A 72 10.44 -0.24 -18.80
CA GLN A 72 10.64 0.72 -17.70
C GLN A 72 9.68 0.46 -16.53
N CYS A 73 8.42 0.11 -16.81
CA CYS A 73 7.46 -0.25 -15.76
C CYS A 73 7.88 -1.54 -15.02
N CYS A 74 8.42 -2.53 -15.73
CA CYS A 74 8.95 -3.76 -15.14
C CYS A 74 10.16 -3.49 -14.24
N LEU A 75 11.03 -2.55 -14.61
CA LEU A 75 12.16 -2.13 -13.75
C LEU A 75 11.66 -1.53 -12.44
N VAL A 76 10.62 -0.68 -12.50
CA VAL A 76 9.97 -0.10 -11.33
C VAL A 76 9.40 -1.18 -10.41
N THR A 77 8.63 -2.14 -10.94
CA THR A 77 8.05 -3.21 -10.11
C THR A 77 9.12 -4.18 -9.59
N SER A 78 10.16 -4.47 -10.37
CA SER A 78 11.28 -5.30 -9.93
C SER A 78 12.06 -4.64 -8.78
N ALA A 79 12.23 -3.32 -8.80
CA ALA A 79 12.82 -2.58 -7.70
C ALA A 79 11.96 -2.66 -6.43
N VAL A 80 10.63 -2.58 -6.55
CA VAL A 80 9.70 -2.79 -5.42
C VAL A 80 9.88 -4.18 -4.80
N ASP A 81 10.03 -5.21 -5.63
CA ASP A 81 10.16 -6.59 -5.15
C ASP A 81 11.52 -6.89 -4.50
N SER A 82 12.60 -6.35 -5.08
CA SER A 82 13.98 -6.66 -4.70
C SER A 82 14.58 -5.72 -3.65
N ARG A 83 14.12 -4.46 -3.60
CA ARG A 83 14.75 -3.43 -2.74
C ARG A 83 13.97 -3.12 -1.48
N LEU A 84 12.68 -3.48 -1.41
CA LEU A 84 11.85 -3.18 -0.24
C LEU A 84 11.70 -4.37 0.71
N PRO A 85 11.83 -4.15 2.03
CA PRO A 85 11.40 -5.11 3.04
C PRO A 85 9.92 -5.49 2.89
N THR A 86 9.53 -6.67 3.37
CA THR A 86 8.19 -7.24 3.17
C THR A 86 7.05 -6.31 3.62
N ALA A 87 7.20 -5.58 4.73
CA ALA A 87 6.17 -4.67 5.21
C ALA A 87 6.03 -3.42 4.33
N GLU A 88 7.16 -2.83 3.92
CA GLU A 88 7.21 -1.67 3.02
C GLU A 88 6.64 -2.05 1.64
N ARG A 89 7.06 -3.19 1.08
CA ARG A 89 6.51 -3.74 -0.17
C ARG A 89 5.01 -3.97 -0.06
N GLY A 90 4.54 -4.56 1.04
CA GLY A 90 3.13 -4.85 1.26
C GLY A 90 2.25 -3.60 1.21
N VAL A 91 2.76 -2.48 1.73
CA VAL A 91 2.11 -1.17 1.66
C VAL A 91 2.04 -0.63 0.23
N ILE A 92 3.14 -0.69 -0.52
CA ILE A 92 3.18 -0.26 -1.93
C ILE A 92 2.19 -1.08 -2.77
N LEU A 93 2.20 -2.40 -2.64
CA LEU A 93 1.27 -3.30 -3.34
C LEU A 93 -0.19 -3.02 -2.94
N ALA A 94 -0.47 -2.87 -1.65
CA ALA A 94 -1.83 -2.58 -1.18
C ALA A 94 -2.36 -1.25 -1.72
N ARG A 95 -1.48 -0.24 -1.90
CA ARG A 95 -1.85 1.07 -2.42
C ARG A 95 -1.98 1.11 -3.95
N PHE A 96 -0.96 0.64 -4.67
CA PHE A 96 -0.81 0.87 -6.10
C PHE A 96 -1.14 -0.32 -6.99
N ALA A 97 -1.00 -1.55 -6.49
CA ALA A 97 -1.23 -2.74 -7.31
C ALA A 97 -2.74 -3.02 -7.51
N TYR A 98 -3.00 -3.88 -8.49
CA TYR A 98 -4.34 -4.33 -8.88
C TYR A 98 -4.46 -5.85 -8.74
N GLY A 99 -5.71 -6.34 -8.68
CA GLY A 99 -6.01 -7.77 -8.66
C GLY A 99 -5.31 -8.54 -7.53
N GLU A 100 -4.70 -9.66 -7.89
CA GLU A 100 -4.05 -10.61 -6.97
C GLU A 100 -2.87 -9.98 -6.21
N GLN A 101 -2.04 -9.17 -6.89
CA GLN A 101 -0.89 -8.50 -6.29
C GLN A 101 -1.29 -7.55 -5.15
N LYS A 102 -2.44 -6.89 -5.26
CA LYS A 102 -3.00 -6.07 -4.17
C LYS A 102 -3.38 -6.94 -2.97
N GLY A 103 -3.95 -8.12 -3.24
CA GLY A 103 -4.27 -9.13 -2.23
C GLY A 103 -3.03 -9.62 -1.49
N GLU A 104 -1.95 -9.92 -2.21
CA GLU A 104 -0.65 -10.30 -1.63
C GLU A 104 -0.09 -9.20 -0.72
N GLY A 105 -0.17 -7.94 -1.16
CA GLY A 105 0.22 -6.78 -0.36
C GLY A 105 -0.54 -6.71 0.96
N ILE A 106 -1.87 -6.87 0.91
CA ILE A 106 -2.72 -6.90 2.11
C ILE A 106 -2.32 -8.07 3.02
N GLN A 107 -2.11 -9.27 2.49
CA GLN A 107 -1.70 -10.42 3.29
C GLN A 107 -0.34 -10.21 3.98
N ALA A 108 0.64 -9.61 3.29
CA ALA A 108 1.92 -9.25 3.89
C ALA A 108 1.74 -8.30 5.08
N LEU A 109 0.88 -7.28 4.93
CA LEU A 109 0.56 -6.36 6.02
C LEU A 109 -0.20 -7.01 7.17
N VAL A 110 -1.06 -8.01 6.91
CA VAL A 110 -1.72 -8.76 7.98
C VAL A 110 -0.67 -9.48 8.85
N ARG A 111 0.31 -10.16 8.24
CA ARG A 111 1.38 -10.84 8.98
C ARG A 111 2.18 -9.85 9.85
N PHE A 112 2.41 -8.64 9.34
CA PHE A 112 3.06 -7.57 10.09
C PHE A 112 2.18 -7.05 11.24
N CYS A 113 0.92 -6.69 10.97
CA CYS A 113 0.04 -6.00 11.92
C CYS A 113 -0.43 -6.86 13.08
N ARG A 114 -0.65 -8.17 12.86
CA ARG A 114 -1.23 -9.08 13.87
C ARG A 114 -0.46 -9.12 15.18
N ARG A 115 0.84 -8.77 15.16
CA ARG A 115 1.69 -8.74 16.35
C ARG A 115 1.59 -7.43 17.14
N SER A 116 1.14 -6.34 16.52
CA SER A 116 1.33 -4.98 17.07
C SER A 116 0.03 -4.17 17.17
N CYS A 117 -0.99 -4.48 16.38
CA CYS A 117 -2.24 -3.70 16.34
C CYS A 117 -3.23 -4.02 17.47
N GLY A 118 -2.96 -5.09 18.25
CA GLY A 118 -3.81 -5.53 19.37
C GLY A 118 -4.93 -6.51 18.99
N ILE A 119 -5.05 -6.88 17.71
CA ILE A 119 -5.97 -7.91 17.22
C ILE A 119 -5.14 -9.01 16.55
N SER A 120 -5.20 -10.22 17.10
CA SER A 120 -4.40 -11.36 16.61
C SER A 120 -5.14 -12.21 15.55
N ALA A 121 -6.48 -12.10 15.46
CA ALA A 121 -7.26 -12.86 14.49
C ALA A 121 -7.03 -12.35 13.06
N PHE A 122 -6.83 -13.27 12.11
CA PHE A 122 -6.49 -12.93 10.73
C PHE A 122 -7.59 -12.15 10.02
N ALA A 123 -8.82 -12.67 10.02
CA ALA A 123 -9.96 -12.11 9.27
C ALA A 123 -10.27 -10.63 9.61
N PRO A 124 -10.41 -10.21 10.89
CA PRO A 124 -10.70 -8.80 11.20
C PRO A 124 -9.53 -7.88 10.83
N VAL A 125 -8.28 -8.32 10.99
CA VAL A 125 -7.11 -7.53 10.57
C VAL A 125 -7.08 -7.38 9.05
N TYR A 126 -7.33 -8.46 8.30
CA TYR A 126 -7.43 -8.41 6.85
C TYR A 126 -8.49 -7.40 6.38
N LEU A 127 -9.70 -7.45 6.96
CA LEU A 127 -10.78 -6.52 6.61
C LEU A 127 -10.45 -5.07 6.95
N LEU A 128 -9.76 -4.81 8.07
CA LEU A 128 -9.34 -3.46 8.45
C LEU A 128 -8.30 -2.89 7.49
N ILE A 129 -7.37 -3.71 7.02
CA ILE A 129 -6.35 -3.31 6.05
C ILE A 129 -6.98 -3.12 4.68
N ALA A 130 -7.81 -4.07 4.24
CA ALA A 130 -8.56 -3.95 2.99
C ALA A 130 -9.44 -2.69 2.99
N ARG A 131 -10.09 -2.36 4.12
CA ARG A 131 -10.82 -1.12 4.32
C ARG A 131 -9.93 0.12 4.18
N HIS A 132 -8.74 0.09 4.76
CA HIS A 132 -7.81 1.23 4.75
C HIS A 132 -7.43 1.62 3.31
N TYR A 133 -7.16 0.63 2.45
CA TYR A 133 -6.78 0.84 1.05
C TYR A 133 -7.95 0.75 0.06
N ALA A 134 -9.17 0.55 0.55
CA ALA A 134 -10.37 0.59 -0.27
C ALA A 134 -10.71 2.05 -0.62
N PRO A 135 -11.30 2.29 -1.80
CA PRO A 135 -11.85 3.60 -2.11
C PRO A 135 -12.87 4.02 -1.04
N LYS A 136 -12.94 5.32 -0.72
CA LYS A 136 -13.81 5.89 0.34
C LYS A 136 -15.32 5.69 0.10
N VAL A 137 -15.71 5.03 -0.98
CA VAL A 137 -17.09 4.60 -1.22
C VAL A 137 -17.46 3.56 -0.17
N ARG A 138 -18.56 3.79 0.55
CA ARG A 138 -19.06 2.84 1.55
C ARG A 138 -19.41 1.53 0.85
N LYS A 139 -18.64 0.49 1.12
CA LYS A 139 -18.99 -0.89 0.79
C LYS A 139 -19.62 -1.55 2.02
N GLU A 140 -20.75 -2.22 1.82
CA GLU A 140 -21.41 -3.00 2.86
C GLU A 140 -20.44 -4.04 3.44
N GLY A 141 -20.49 -4.26 4.76
CA GLY A 141 -19.63 -5.24 5.45
C GLY A 141 -18.19 -4.78 5.71
N LEU A 142 -17.79 -3.58 5.25
CA LEU A 142 -16.48 -2.98 5.50
C LEU A 142 -16.55 -1.84 6.53
N SER A 143 -17.71 -1.59 7.16
CA SER A 143 -17.79 -0.60 8.24
C SER A 143 -17.06 -1.12 9.49
N LEU A 144 -16.47 -0.22 10.30
CA LEU A 144 -15.82 -0.63 11.55
C LEU A 144 -16.81 -1.30 12.51
N ARG A 145 -18.10 -0.95 12.41
CA ARG A 145 -19.18 -1.55 13.18
C ARG A 145 -19.45 -2.98 12.71
N ASP A 146 -19.56 -3.18 11.40
CA ASP A 146 -19.85 -4.49 10.79
C ASP A 146 -18.71 -5.48 11.10
N ILE A 147 -17.46 -5.02 11.02
CA ILE A 147 -16.27 -5.82 11.36
C ILE A 147 -16.29 -6.19 12.85
N ALA A 148 -16.67 -5.26 13.73
CA ALA A 148 -16.76 -5.51 15.16
C ALA A 148 -17.84 -6.56 15.49
N GLU A 149 -19.05 -6.38 14.94
CA GLU A 149 -20.19 -7.27 15.16
C GLU A 149 -19.92 -8.67 14.60
N LYS A 150 -19.44 -8.78 13.35
CA LYS A 150 -19.16 -10.06 12.68
C LYS A 150 -18.11 -10.91 13.41
N HIS A 151 -17.16 -10.27 14.09
CA HIS A 151 -16.04 -10.96 14.74
C HIS A 151 -16.09 -10.89 16.28
N GLY A 152 -17.19 -10.43 16.87
CA GLY A 152 -17.35 -10.36 18.34
C GLY A 152 -16.33 -9.45 19.03
N LEU A 153 -15.84 -8.41 18.34
CA LEU A 153 -14.85 -7.47 18.88
C LEU A 153 -15.53 -6.23 19.44
N SER A 154 -14.89 -5.60 20.45
CA SER A 154 -15.36 -4.29 20.91
C SER A 154 -15.11 -3.21 19.86
N LYS A 155 -16.08 -2.30 19.68
CA LYS A 155 -15.94 -1.14 18.79
C LYS A 155 -14.67 -0.33 19.07
N ARG A 156 -14.30 -0.19 20.35
CA ARG A 156 -13.07 0.49 20.79
C ARG A 156 -11.80 -0.22 20.32
N ALA A 157 -11.74 -1.55 20.39
CA ALA A 157 -10.57 -2.31 19.93
C ALA A 157 -10.37 -2.16 18.42
N VAL A 158 -11.46 -2.23 17.65
CA VAL A 158 -11.43 -2.08 16.18
C VAL A 158 -11.01 -0.66 15.78
N ASP A 159 -11.59 0.38 16.40
CA ASP A 159 -11.21 1.78 16.13
C ASP A 159 -9.75 2.06 16.51
N THR A 160 -9.30 1.54 17.66
CA THR A 160 -7.92 1.70 18.12
C THR A 160 -6.91 1.01 17.19
N ALA A 161 -7.25 -0.16 16.65
CA ALA A 161 -6.44 -0.86 15.66
C ALA A 161 -6.41 -0.11 14.32
N ALA A 162 -7.56 0.41 13.86
CA ALA A 162 -7.65 1.18 12.62
C ALA A 162 -6.81 2.47 12.64
N ARG A 163 -6.84 3.22 13.76
CA ARG A 163 -5.99 4.41 13.93
C ARG A 163 -4.51 4.05 13.95
N TRP A 164 -4.15 2.98 14.66
CA TRP A 164 -2.78 2.48 14.70
C TRP A 164 -2.29 2.11 13.30
N MET A 165 -3.10 1.37 12.52
CA MET A 165 -2.79 1.00 11.14
C MET A 165 -2.59 2.24 10.25
N ALA A 166 -3.47 3.24 10.35
CA ALA A 166 -3.36 4.45 9.53
C ALA A 166 -2.02 5.18 9.73
N SER A 167 -1.59 5.35 10.99
CA SER A 167 -0.30 5.99 11.28
C SER A 167 0.90 5.15 10.83
N HIS A 168 0.86 3.83 11.07
CA HIS A 168 1.99 2.95 10.73
C HIS A 168 2.11 2.72 9.22
N PHE A 169 1.00 2.63 8.51
CA PHE A 169 0.99 2.52 7.06
C PHE A 169 1.49 3.79 6.41
N ALA A 170 1.09 4.97 6.88
CA ALA A 170 1.66 6.23 6.38
C ALA A 170 3.19 6.29 6.58
N ALA A 171 3.71 5.83 7.72
CA ALA A 171 5.15 5.79 7.98
C ALA A 171 5.87 4.77 7.06
N LEU A 172 5.30 3.58 6.86
CA LEU A 172 5.84 2.57 5.95
C LEU A 172 5.79 3.02 4.48
N GLU A 173 4.71 3.71 4.06
CA GLU A 173 4.60 4.33 2.73
C GLU A 173 5.75 5.31 2.52
N LEU A 174 5.98 6.19 3.49
CA LEU A 174 7.03 7.20 3.41
C LEU A 174 8.42 6.57 3.31
N LEU A 175 8.74 5.58 4.16
CA LEU A 175 10.01 4.85 4.11
C LEU A 175 10.22 4.18 2.75
N ALA A 176 9.19 3.47 2.26
CA ALA A 176 9.24 2.78 0.98
C ALA A 176 9.51 3.78 -0.17
N MET A 177 8.78 4.90 -0.16
CA MET A 177 8.91 5.96 -1.17
C MET A 177 10.31 6.60 -1.14
N GLN A 178 10.87 6.85 0.05
CA GLN A 178 12.23 7.40 0.19
C GLN A 178 13.30 6.44 -0.35
N ARG A 179 13.19 5.14 -0.02
CA ARG A 179 14.11 4.11 -0.54
C ARG A 179 14.04 3.98 -2.05
N LEU A 180 12.82 3.91 -2.60
CA LEU A 180 12.61 3.79 -4.04
C LEU A 180 13.07 5.03 -4.78
N GLN A 181 12.86 6.22 -4.22
CA GLN A 181 13.33 7.46 -4.82
C GLN A 181 14.85 7.49 -4.99
N ALA A 182 15.61 7.03 -4.00
CA ALA A 182 17.06 6.94 -4.11
C ALA A 182 17.49 6.01 -5.27
N VAL A 183 16.80 4.88 -5.43
CA VAL A 183 17.07 3.92 -6.51
C VAL A 183 16.67 4.49 -7.87
N PHE A 184 15.46 5.06 -7.99
CA PHE A 184 14.95 5.58 -9.27
C PHE A 184 15.71 6.78 -9.79
N LEU A 185 16.25 7.62 -8.90
CA LEU A 185 17.15 8.71 -9.28
C LEU A 185 18.51 8.17 -9.77
N ALA A 186 19.07 7.18 -9.09
CA ALA A 186 20.33 6.55 -9.49
C ALA A 186 20.22 5.84 -10.85
N ASP A 187 19.09 5.18 -11.11
CA ASP A 187 18.82 4.46 -12.35
C ASP A 187 18.31 5.37 -13.49
N GLY A 188 18.13 6.67 -13.24
CA GLY A 188 17.61 7.63 -14.22
C GLY A 188 16.16 7.40 -14.63
N LEU A 189 15.38 6.67 -13.84
CA LEU A 189 13.96 6.40 -14.08
C LEU A 189 13.08 7.62 -13.76
N VAL A 190 13.53 8.45 -12.82
CA VAL A 190 12.83 9.63 -12.32
C VAL A 190 13.67 10.88 -12.50
N GLU A 191 13.06 11.96 -13.00
CA GLU A 191 13.72 13.25 -13.25
C GLU A 191 14.03 14.03 -11.97
N MET A 192 13.14 13.97 -10.97
CA MET A 192 13.23 14.83 -9.78
C MET A 192 12.94 14.06 -8.49
N ALA A 193 13.69 14.41 -7.44
CA ALA A 193 13.37 14.01 -6.08
C ALA A 193 12.03 14.63 -5.66
N GLU A 194 11.08 13.80 -5.23
CA GLU A 194 9.84 14.25 -4.61
C GLU A 194 10.13 14.64 -3.15
N ASP A 195 9.60 15.78 -2.69
CA ASP A 195 9.60 16.10 -1.27
C ASP A 195 8.52 15.27 -0.58
N LEU A 196 8.94 14.12 -0.05
CA LEU A 196 8.05 13.15 0.59
C LEU A 196 7.75 13.51 2.06
N GLY A 197 8.38 14.57 2.59
CA GLY A 197 8.28 14.96 3.99
C GLY A 197 9.14 14.12 4.93
N THR A 198 9.12 14.49 6.22
CA THR A 198 9.88 13.83 7.28
C THR A 198 9.05 12.75 7.96
N LEU A 199 9.70 11.67 8.39
CA LEU A 199 9.02 10.60 9.11
C LEU A 199 8.31 11.17 10.35
N PRO A 200 7.02 10.88 10.58
CA PRO A 200 6.40 11.19 11.85
C PRO A 200 7.13 10.43 12.96
N ALA A 201 7.37 11.07 14.10
CA ALA A 201 8.03 10.45 15.25
C ALA A 201 7.39 9.08 15.54
N ALA A 202 8.22 8.04 15.61
CA ALA A 202 7.75 6.67 15.75
C ALA A 202 6.78 6.57 16.93
N PRO A 203 5.52 6.13 16.73
CA PRO A 203 4.63 5.89 17.85
C PRO A 203 5.26 4.80 18.73
N ALA A 204 5.40 5.10 20.03
CA ALA A 204 6.05 4.19 20.98
C ALA A 204 5.50 2.76 20.85
N PRO A 205 6.36 1.73 20.90
CA PRO A 205 5.91 0.34 20.87
C PRO A 205 4.90 0.16 22.01
N ARG A 206 3.69 -0.29 21.66
CA ARG A 206 2.66 -0.54 22.66
C ARG A 206 3.17 -1.65 23.59
N SER A 207 3.33 -1.31 24.87
CA SER A 207 3.61 -2.30 25.90
C SER A 207 2.58 -3.43 25.81
N PRO A 208 2.99 -4.70 25.92
CA PRO A 208 2.05 -5.79 25.92
C PRO A 208 0.98 -5.55 27.00
N SER A 209 -0.28 -5.76 26.64
CA SER A 209 -1.39 -5.69 27.59
C SER A 209 -1.02 -6.44 28.87
N ARG A 210 -1.22 -5.83 30.06
CA ARG A 210 -0.94 -6.47 31.36
C ARG A 210 -1.58 -7.86 31.49
N ARG A 211 -2.67 -8.15 30.77
CA ARG A 211 -3.30 -9.48 30.70
C ARG A 211 -2.47 -10.53 29.96
N ALA A 212 -1.69 -10.14 28.96
CA ALA A 212 -0.78 -11.05 28.26
C ALA A 212 0.46 -11.37 29.12
N VAL A 213 0.98 -10.35 29.83
CA VAL A 213 2.11 -10.51 30.78
C VAL A 213 1.73 -11.45 31.93
N SER A 214 0.53 -11.30 32.51
CA SER A 214 0.06 -12.19 33.58
C SER A 214 -0.19 -13.63 33.14
N ARG A 215 -0.39 -13.87 31.84
CA ARG A 215 -0.67 -15.21 31.30
C ARG A 215 0.63 -15.96 30.99
N ASN A 216 1.67 -15.28 30.52
CA ASN A 216 3.00 -15.86 30.35
C ASN A 216 3.65 -16.15 31.71
N ALA A 217 3.56 -15.21 32.68
CA ALA A 217 4.08 -15.45 34.02
C ALA A 217 3.44 -16.65 34.75
N ARG A 218 2.18 -17.00 34.40
CA ARG A 218 1.52 -18.21 34.93
C ARG A 218 1.91 -19.49 34.20
N LEU A 219 2.35 -19.41 32.95
CA LEU A 219 2.86 -20.56 32.20
C LEU A 219 4.29 -20.86 32.62
N ASP A 220 5.12 -19.83 32.80
CA ASP A 220 6.50 -19.96 33.27
C ASP A 220 6.54 -20.57 34.70
N ALA A 221 5.65 -20.11 35.60
CA ALA A 221 5.51 -20.68 36.94
C ALA A 221 4.93 -22.12 36.95
N ALA A 222 4.19 -22.52 35.90
CA ALA A 222 3.66 -23.87 35.77
C ALA A 222 4.71 -24.84 35.20
N GLU A 223 5.61 -24.38 34.32
CA GLU A 223 6.74 -25.18 33.83
C GLU A 223 7.80 -25.40 34.93
N GLU A 224 8.08 -24.39 35.76
CA GLU A 224 8.99 -24.56 36.92
C GLU A 224 8.46 -25.56 37.96
N ALA A 225 7.14 -25.61 38.16
CA ALA A 225 6.51 -26.56 39.10
C ALA A 225 6.45 -28.02 38.59
N ILE A 226 6.71 -28.24 37.30
CA ILE A 226 6.74 -29.60 36.70
C ILE A 226 8.19 -30.13 36.63
N SER A 227 9.19 -29.27 36.84
CA SER A 227 10.63 -29.61 36.85
C SER A 227 11.26 -29.72 38.25
N ALA A 228 10.48 -29.59 39.32
CA ALA A 228 10.89 -29.76 40.72
C ALA A 228 10.22 -30.97 41.35
#